data_AF-A0A2S8GLB2-F1
#
_entry.id   AF-A0A2S8GLB2-F1
#
_cell.length_a   1.000
_cell.length_b   1.000
_cell.length_c   1.000
_cell.angle_alpha   90.00
_cell.angle_beta   90.00
_cell.angle_gamma   90.00
#
_symmetry.space_group_name_H-M   'P 1'
#
loop_
_entity.id
_entity.type
_entity.pdbx_description
1 polymer ?
#
loop_
_entity_poly.entity_id
_entity_poly.type
_entity_poly.pdbx_seq_one_letter_code
_entity_poly.pdbx_strand_id
1 'polypeptide(L)'
;MDDTIEPNQPPLPTLMHVLLALYVIGGCIGLSGVATIGLVANDRFVNLTSGMGLCLLGLVAFLQYRGTFRRRAASARGAAYLTGVASVTCFLTVGIVPQSAPLTQLAASVTLVATAYSNAQWAKYLRSYEREGGVLPQESKFTLGEIALLLGIIAVVLGIGSYGVRLRHPNHGYHTTSLITPSGWDIENATLVSYFHDFDYHRWEFSCTEEEFLASWESSYPKLRPIATPVVVEKITASRSLETKKITNGWDTGPTKSGWQMTYDRNTHRGFLRRKLD
;
A
#
# COMPACT_ATOMS: atom_id res chain seq x y z
N MET A 1 -25.44 46.81 42.40
CA MET A 1 -24.43 46.87 41.34
C MET A 1 -23.30 45.97 41.78
N ASP A 2 -23.41 44.70 41.42
CA ASP A 2 -22.29 43.76 41.35
C ASP A 2 -22.81 42.62 40.47
N ASP A 3 -22.91 42.91 39.18
CA ASP A 3 -23.03 41.85 38.18
C ASP A 3 -21.67 41.15 38.18
N THR A 4 -21.57 40.10 38.99
CA THR A 4 -20.48 39.15 38.93
C THR A 4 -20.46 38.57 37.53
N ILE A 5 -19.60 39.14 36.67
CA ILE A 5 -19.27 38.60 35.35
C ILE A 5 -18.79 37.18 35.60
N GLU A 6 -19.64 36.19 35.30
CA GLU A 6 -19.25 34.78 35.36
C GLU A 6 -17.95 34.63 34.55
N PRO A 7 -16.92 33.97 35.10
CA PRO A 7 -15.66 33.80 34.40
C PRO A 7 -15.94 33.07 33.09
N ASN A 8 -15.70 33.79 32.00
CA ASN A 8 -15.81 33.38 30.60
C ASN A 8 -15.34 31.92 30.45
N GLN A 9 -16.28 30.96 30.46
CA GLN A 9 -15.94 29.54 30.50
C GLN A 9 -15.11 29.18 29.26
N PRO A 10 -14.10 28.30 29.39
CA PRO A 10 -13.25 27.96 28.27
C PRO A 10 -14.07 27.28 27.17
N PRO A 11 -13.99 27.77 25.92
CA PRO A 11 -14.86 27.33 24.84
C PRO A 11 -14.75 25.82 24.62
N LEU A 12 -15.90 25.16 24.46
CA LEU A 12 -15.98 23.73 24.16
C LEU A 12 -16.23 23.51 22.67
N PRO A 13 -15.60 22.49 22.05
CA PRO A 13 -15.92 22.14 20.67
C PRO A 13 -17.35 21.59 20.59
N THR A 14 -18.05 21.90 19.50
CA THR A 14 -19.38 21.33 19.26
C THR A 14 -19.27 19.82 19.01
N LEU A 15 -20.34 19.07 19.31
CA LEU A 15 -20.39 17.63 19.05
C LEU A 15 -20.05 17.29 17.58
N MET A 16 -20.58 18.07 16.64
CA MET A 16 -20.30 17.90 15.21
C MET A 16 -18.81 18.07 14.90
N HIS A 17 -18.14 19.07 15.48
CA HIS A 17 -16.70 19.27 15.30
C HIS A 17 -15.89 18.09 15.87
N VAL A 18 -16.30 17.56 17.02
CA VAL A 18 -15.66 16.37 17.61
C VAL A 18 -15.84 15.14 16.71
N LEU A 19 -17.03 14.90 16.18
CA LEU A 19 -17.29 13.78 15.27
C LEU A 19 -16.47 13.88 13.98
N LEU A 20 -16.38 15.07 13.37
CA LEU A 20 -15.55 15.31 12.20
C LEU A 20 -14.05 15.11 12.50
N ALA A 21 -13.59 15.56 13.66
CA ALA A 21 -12.22 15.34 14.11
C ALA A 21 -11.90 13.85 14.28
N LEU A 22 -12.80 13.09 14.92
CA LEU A 22 -12.66 11.64 15.08
C LEU A 22 -12.69 10.92 13.72
N TYR A 23 -13.56 11.35 12.81
CA TYR A 23 -13.60 10.82 11.43
C TYR A 23 -12.26 11.00 10.72
N VAL A 24 -11.66 12.20 10.77
CA VAL A 24 -10.35 12.45 10.15
C VAL A 24 -9.23 11.66 10.83
N ILE A 25 -9.22 11.61 12.16
CA ILE A 25 -8.21 10.82 12.91
C ILE A 25 -8.33 9.33 12.57
N GLY A 26 -9.53 8.77 12.61
CA GLY A 26 -9.80 7.38 12.25
C GLY A 26 -9.47 7.07 10.79
N GLY A 27 -9.80 7.99 9.87
CA GLY A 27 -9.42 7.91 8.47
C GLY A 27 -7.91 7.91 8.25
N CYS A 28 -7.17 8.78 8.97
CA CYS A 28 -5.72 8.80 8.92
C CYS A 28 -5.12 7.48 9.41
N ILE A 29 -5.64 6.93 10.53
CA ILE A 29 -5.22 5.63 11.07
C ILE A 29 -5.47 4.51 10.05
N GLY A 30 -6.65 4.46 9.45
CA GLY A 30 -6.99 3.45 8.45
C GLY A 30 -6.10 3.53 7.21
N LEU A 31 -5.89 4.73 6.68
CA LEU A 31 -5.01 4.97 5.53
C LEU A 31 -3.53 4.70 5.86
N SER A 32 -3.09 4.95 7.10
CA SER A 32 -1.75 4.57 7.54
C SER A 32 -1.55 3.06 7.48
N GLY A 33 -2.58 2.25 7.73
CA GLY A 33 -2.52 0.80 7.50
C GLY A 33 -2.23 0.44 6.06
N VAL A 34 -2.95 1.06 5.13
CA VAL A 34 -2.73 0.86 3.69
C VAL A 34 -1.34 1.33 3.27
N ALA A 35 -0.90 2.50 3.73
CA ALA A 35 0.44 3.01 3.43
C ALA A 35 1.55 2.13 4.01
N THR A 36 1.33 1.48 5.16
CA THR A 36 2.31 0.55 5.72
C THR A 36 2.49 -0.69 4.83
N ILE A 37 1.43 -1.17 4.18
CA ILE A 37 1.54 -2.24 3.18
C ILE A 37 2.46 -1.80 2.03
N GLY A 38 2.30 -0.55 1.59
CA GLY A 38 3.12 0.04 0.53
C GLY A 38 4.60 0.20 0.90
N LEU A 39 4.99 0.17 2.18
CA LEU A 39 6.40 0.18 2.61
C LEU A 39 7.13 -1.16 2.40
N VAL A 40 6.37 -2.24 2.21
CA VAL A 40 6.90 -3.60 2.00
C VAL A 40 6.92 -3.95 0.50
N ALA A 41 6.56 -3.00 -0.36
CA ALA A 41 6.59 -3.21 -1.81
C ALA A 41 8.04 -3.29 -2.31
N ASN A 42 8.26 -4.09 -3.36
CA ASN A 42 9.57 -4.16 -4.03
C ASN A 42 9.89 -2.92 -4.89
N ASP A 43 8.95 -1.99 -5.02
CA ASP A 43 9.12 -0.74 -5.76
C ASP A 43 9.56 0.39 -4.82
N ARG A 44 10.75 0.97 -5.10
CA ARG A 44 11.33 2.08 -4.33
C ARG A 44 10.46 3.33 -4.35
N PHE A 45 9.75 3.60 -5.45
CA PHE A 45 8.85 4.73 -5.57
C PHE A 45 7.60 4.54 -4.71
N VAL A 46 7.05 3.33 -4.68
CA VAL A 46 5.91 2.98 -3.80
C VAL A 46 6.32 3.06 -2.32
N ASN A 47 7.53 2.60 -1.97
CA ASN A 47 8.04 2.73 -0.60
C ASN A 47 8.22 4.19 -0.19
N LEU A 48 8.83 5.01 -1.05
CA LEU A 48 9.05 6.44 -0.77
C LEU A 48 7.73 7.20 -0.60
N THR A 49 6.80 7.01 -1.54
CA THR A 49 5.48 7.66 -1.50
C THR A 49 4.66 7.20 -0.28
N SER A 50 4.74 5.92 0.09
CA SER A 50 4.11 5.38 1.28
C SER A 50 4.70 5.96 2.57
N GLY A 51 6.03 6.11 2.65
CA GLY A 51 6.71 6.75 3.78
C GLY A 51 6.32 8.22 3.94
N MET A 52 6.31 8.97 2.84
CA MET A 52 5.84 10.37 2.84
C MET A 52 4.37 10.47 3.24
N GLY A 53 3.53 9.55 2.75
CA GLY A 53 2.12 9.45 3.09
C GLY A 53 1.90 9.21 4.59
N LEU A 54 2.65 8.30 5.20
CA LEU A 54 2.57 8.03 6.65
C LEU A 54 2.89 9.26 7.49
N CYS A 55 3.95 10.00 7.13
CA CYS A 55 4.31 11.24 7.82
C CYS A 55 3.20 12.30 7.73
N LEU A 56 2.61 12.47 6.54
CA LEU A 56 1.51 13.40 6.30
C LEU A 56 0.24 13.01 7.08
N LEU A 57 -0.15 11.74 7.04
CA LEU A 57 -1.32 11.24 7.78
C LEU A 57 -1.14 11.39 9.30
N GLY A 58 0.06 11.07 9.81
CA GLY A 58 0.41 11.29 11.22
C GLY A 58 0.34 12.76 11.62
N LEU A 59 0.86 13.66 10.78
CA LEU A 59 0.80 15.10 11.02
C LEU A 59 -0.65 15.62 11.03
N VAL A 60 -1.49 15.19 10.09
CA VAL A 60 -2.91 15.58 10.03
C VAL A 60 -3.65 15.12 11.28
N ALA A 61 -3.51 13.84 11.66
CA ALA A 61 -4.14 13.30 12.87
C ALA A 61 -3.68 14.05 14.13
N PHE A 62 -2.38 14.36 14.23
CA PHE A 62 -1.82 15.11 15.36
C PHE A 62 -2.35 16.55 15.43
N LEU A 63 -2.42 17.25 14.30
CA LEU A 63 -2.96 18.60 14.23
C LEU A 63 -4.46 18.62 14.53
N GLN A 64 -5.21 17.63 14.05
CA GLN A 64 -6.63 17.48 14.34
C GLN A 64 -6.85 17.24 15.84
N TYR A 65 -6.09 16.33 16.44
CA TYR A 65 -6.15 16.08 17.88
C TYR A 65 -5.84 17.33 18.71
N ARG A 66 -4.74 18.02 18.38
CA ARG A 66 -4.33 19.24 19.09
C ARG A 66 -5.25 20.43 18.88
N GLY A 67 -5.85 20.55 17.69
CA GLY A 67 -6.79 21.60 17.37
C GLY A 67 -8.12 21.42 18.12
N THR A 68 -8.67 20.21 18.07
CA THR A 68 -9.99 19.90 18.63
C THR A 68 -9.96 19.68 20.14
N PHE A 69 -9.11 18.78 20.63
CA PHE A 69 -9.15 18.35 22.05
C PHE A 69 -8.24 19.19 22.94
N ARG A 70 -7.06 19.59 22.44
CA ARG A 70 -6.14 20.48 23.17
C ARG A 70 -6.39 21.98 22.89
N ARG A 71 -7.43 22.30 22.12
CA ARG A 71 -7.93 23.66 21.86
C ARG A 71 -6.84 24.65 21.38
N ARG A 72 -5.85 24.18 20.61
CA ARG A 72 -4.78 25.05 20.10
C ARG A 72 -5.18 25.67 18.76
N ALA A 73 -5.38 26.98 18.72
CA ALA A 73 -5.81 27.70 17.53
C ALA A 73 -4.86 27.54 16.32
N ALA A 74 -3.54 27.48 16.56
CA ALA A 74 -2.56 27.24 15.51
C ALA A 74 -2.71 25.84 14.90
N SER A 75 -2.92 24.82 15.74
CA SER A 75 -3.13 23.44 15.29
C SER A 75 -4.46 23.27 14.56
N ALA A 76 -5.55 23.89 15.04
CA ALA A 76 -6.84 23.90 14.35
C ALA A 76 -6.75 24.55 12.97
N ARG A 77 -5.98 25.65 12.83
CA ARG A 77 -5.72 26.26 11.52
C ARG A 77 -4.90 25.35 10.59
N GLY A 78 -3.85 24.72 11.12
CA GLY A 78 -3.05 23.76 10.36
C GLY A 78 -3.87 22.57 9.88
N ALA A 79 -4.72 22.02 10.75
CA ALA A 79 -5.67 20.97 10.42
C ALA A 79 -6.63 21.42 9.31
N ALA A 80 -7.21 22.62 9.42
CA ALA A 80 -8.09 23.19 8.39
C ALA A 80 -7.42 23.22 7.01
N TYR A 81 -6.18 23.72 6.94
CA TYR A 81 -5.43 23.81 5.69
C TYR A 81 -5.18 22.43 5.08
N LEU A 82 -4.64 21.48 5.86
CA LEU A 82 -4.31 20.15 5.34
C LEU A 82 -5.56 19.35 4.94
N THR A 83 -6.65 19.43 5.72
CA THR A 83 -7.93 18.81 5.33
C THR A 83 -8.53 19.46 4.09
N GLY A 84 -8.34 20.77 3.91
CA GLY A 84 -8.76 21.48 2.71
C GLY A 84 -7.97 21.05 1.48
N VAL A 85 -6.64 20.97 1.58
CA VAL A 85 -5.79 20.43 0.50
C VAL A 85 -6.20 18.99 0.16
N ALA A 86 -6.38 18.13 1.16
CA ALA A 86 -6.82 16.76 0.96
C ALA A 86 -8.18 16.67 0.25
N SER A 87 -9.12 17.58 0.56
CA SER A 87 -10.42 17.64 -0.14
C SER A 87 -10.27 17.99 -1.62
N VAL A 88 -9.41 18.96 -1.96
CA VAL A 88 -9.16 19.35 -3.35
C VAL A 88 -8.50 18.21 -4.10
N THR A 89 -7.50 17.55 -3.50
CA THR A 89 -6.87 16.37 -4.10
C THR A 89 -7.88 15.25 -4.34
N CYS A 90 -8.72 14.93 -3.34
CA CYS A 90 -9.75 13.91 -3.47
C CYS A 90 -10.76 14.25 -4.58
N PHE A 91 -11.16 15.52 -4.69
CA PHE A 91 -12.07 15.99 -5.73
C PHE A 91 -11.43 15.89 -7.13
N LEU A 92 -10.18 16.30 -7.29
CA LEU A 92 -9.46 16.23 -8.57
C LEU A 92 -9.28 14.78 -9.04
N THR A 93 -9.19 13.81 -8.12
CA THR A 93 -9.06 12.39 -8.49
C THR A 93 -10.34 11.74 -9.01
N VAL A 94 -11.52 12.37 -8.82
CA VAL A 94 -12.82 11.85 -9.28
C VAL A 94 -12.88 11.64 -10.80
N GLY A 95 -12.18 12.48 -11.57
CA GLY A 95 -12.12 12.38 -13.03
C GLY A 95 -10.95 11.56 -13.59
N ILE A 96 -10.02 11.15 -12.74
CA ILE A 96 -8.74 10.54 -13.16
C ILE A 96 -8.74 9.03 -12.91
N VAL A 97 -9.39 8.55 -11.83
CA VAL A 97 -9.44 7.13 -11.48
C VAL A 97 -10.65 6.47 -12.16
N PRO A 98 -10.45 5.61 -13.18
CA PRO A 98 -11.57 4.95 -13.84
C PRO A 98 -12.15 3.86 -12.91
N GLN A 99 -13.47 3.89 -12.72
CA GLN A 99 -14.33 2.74 -12.37
C GLN A 99 -14.24 2.09 -10.97
N SER A 100 -14.48 2.79 -9.86
CA SER A 100 -15.07 2.05 -8.71
C SER A 100 -15.98 2.81 -7.76
N ALA A 101 -15.79 4.12 -7.50
CA ALA A 101 -16.68 4.81 -6.56
C ALA A 101 -16.61 6.35 -6.62
N PRO A 102 -17.06 7.00 -7.72
CA PRO A 102 -17.04 8.47 -7.81
C PRO A 102 -17.90 9.14 -6.72
N LEU A 103 -19.00 8.49 -6.31
CA LEU A 103 -19.88 8.97 -5.24
C LEU A 103 -19.19 8.95 -3.86
N THR A 104 -18.38 7.94 -3.55
CA THR A 104 -17.68 7.89 -2.26
C THR A 104 -16.54 8.90 -2.20
N GLN A 105 -15.84 9.14 -3.32
CA GLN A 105 -14.82 10.18 -3.41
C GLN A 105 -15.43 11.58 -3.31
N LEU A 106 -16.59 11.80 -3.93
CA LEU A 106 -17.34 13.05 -3.77
C LEU A 106 -17.80 13.24 -2.32
N ALA A 107 -18.39 12.20 -1.70
CA ALA A 107 -18.82 12.26 -0.31
C ALA A 107 -17.64 12.50 0.65
N ALA A 108 -16.49 11.86 0.41
CA ALA A 108 -15.27 12.10 1.17
C ALA A 108 -14.77 13.53 0.99
N SER A 109 -14.76 14.05 -0.24
CA SER A 109 -14.37 15.43 -0.55
C SER A 109 -15.24 16.43 0.19
N VAL A 110 -16.57 16.28 0.12
CA VAL A 110 -17.53 17.15 0.83
C VAL A 110 -17.32 17.08 2.34
N THR A 111 -17.12 15.88 2.89
CA THR A 111 -16.87 15.69 4.33
C THR A 111 -15.56 16.36 4.76
N LEU A 112 -14.51 16.29 3.94
CA LEU A 112 -13.23 16.95 4.21
C LEU A 112 -13.35 18.48 4.10
N VAL A 113 -14.14 19.01 3.16
CA VAL A 113 -14.45 20.46 3.08
C VAL A 113 -15.20 20.91 4.33
N ALA A 114 -16.22 20.17 4.77
CA ALA A 114 -16.97 20.47 5.99
C ALA A 114 -16.06 20.47 7.23
N THR A 115 -15.13 19.51 7.29
CA THR A 115 -14.13 19.42 8.37
C THR A 115 -13.16 20.60 8.33
N ALA A 116 -12.66 20.97 7.15
CA ALA A 116 -11.78 22.11 6.96
C ALA A 116 -12.45 23.42 7.40
N TYR A 117 -13.71 23.63 7.00
CA TYR A 117 -14.50 24.78 7.41
C TYR A 117 -14.71 24.79 8.93
N SER A 118 -15.09 23.65 9.51
CA SER A 118 -15.29 23.51 10.96
C SER A 118 -14.01 23.84 11.75
N ASN A 119 -12.86 23.30 11.32
CA ASN A 119 -11.54 23.60 11.88
C ASN A 119 -11.18 25.10 11.77
N ALA A 120 -11.51 25.74 10.65
CA ALA A 120 -11.23 27.16 10.44
C ALA A 120 -12.09 28.05 11.35
N GLN A 121 -13.38 27.74 11.51
CA GLN A 121 -14.26 28.46 12.43
C GLN A 121 -13.84 28.27 13.88
N TRP A 122 -13.51 27.03 14.26
CA TRP A 122 -13.00 26.73 15.59
C TRP A 122 -11.72 27.50 15.90
N ALA A 123 -10.78 27.57 14.95
CA ALA A 123 -9.56 28.36 15.09
C ALA A 123 -9.82 29.86 15.25
N LYS A 124 -10.86 30.41 14.59
CA LYS A 124 -11.26 31.82 14.77
C LYS A 124 -11.84 32.05 16.15
N TYR A 125 -12.72 31.16 16.60
CA TYR A 125 -13.37 31.27 17.91
C TYR A 125 -12.36 31.19 19.06
N LEU A 126 -11.43 30.24 19.01
CA LEU A 126 -10.33 30.13 19.99
C LEU A 126 -9.47 31.39 20.05
N ARG A 127 -9.17 32.01 18.90
CA ARG A 127 -8.39 33.27 18.86
C ARG A 127 -9.17 34.46 19.40
N SER A 128 -10.49 34.51 19.20
CA SER A 128 -11.33 35.57 19.78
C SER A 128 -11.28 35.47 21.30
N TYR A 129 -11.49 34.27 21.83
CA TYR A 129 -11.43 34.00 23.26
C TYR A 129 -10.07 34.36 23.88
N GLU A 130 -8.95 33.97 23.25
CA GLU A 130 -7.61 34.36 23.69
C GLU A 130 -7.41 35.90 23.65
N ARG A 131 -7.94 36.58 22.62
CA ARG A 131 -7.86 38.05 22.50
C ARG A 131 -8.69 38.78 23.54
N GLU A 132 -9.80 38.18 23.97
CA GLU A 132 -10.67 38.69 25.02
C GLU A 132 -10.12 38.42 26.44
N GLY A 133 -8.88 37.91 26.55
CA GLY A 133 -8.21 37.64 27.82
C GLY A 133 -8.53 36.27 28.42
N GLY A 134 -9.25 35.42 27.69
CA GLY A 134 -9.54 34.05 28.10
C GLY A 134 -8.28 33.18 28.13
N VAL A 135 -8.08 32.44 29.22
CA VAL A 135 -6.96 31.51 29.38
C VAL A 135 -7.43 30.10 29.08
N LEU A 136 -6.94 29.53 27.98
CA LEU A 136 -7.23 28.14 27.63
C LEU A 136 -6.41 27.19 28.51
N PRO A 137 -7.01 26.10 29.03
CA PRO A 137 -6.27 25.11 29.79
C PRO A 137 -5.18 24.49 28.90
N GLN A 138 -3.92 24.84 29.17
CA GLN A 138 -2.76 24.24 28.52
C GLN A 138 -2.45 22.88 29.14
N GLU A 139 -3.28 21.89 28.87
CA GLU A 139 -2.88 20.53 29.18
C GLU A 139 -1.82 20.08 28.17
N SER A 140 -0.56 20.30 28.54
CA SER A 140 0.62 20.04 27.69
C SER A 140 1.11 18.58 27.78
N LYS A 141 0.50 17.75 28.62
CA LYS A 141 1.00 16.40 28.89
C LYS A 141 0.19 15.38 28.10
N PHE A 142 0.83 14.76 27.12
CA PHE A 142 0.39 13.45 26.66
C PHE A 142 0.35 12.53 27.86
N THR A 143 -0.83 12.03 28.20
CA THR A 143 -0.92 11.02 29.25
C THR A 143 -0.24 9.74 28.73
N LEU A 144 0.38 8.97 29.61
CA LEU A 144 0.97 7.68 29.23
C LEU A 144 -0.07 6.76 28.57
N GLY A 145 -1.34 6.89 28.97
CA GLY A 145 -2.48 6.23 28.35
C GLY A 145 -2.74 6.66 26.90
N GLU A 146 -2.63 7.94 26.56
CA GLU A 146 -2.73 8.42 25.17
C GLU A 146 -1.60 7.87 24.30
N ILE A 147 -0.37 7.79 24.83
CA ILE A 147 0.78 7.21 24.13
C ILE A 147 0.58 5.70 23.94
N ALA A 148 0.11 4.99 24.97
CA ALA A 148 -0.18 3.56 24.90
C ALA A 148 -1.33 3.24 23.93
N LEU A 149 -2.36 4.08 23.87
CA LEU A 149 -3.45 3.97 22.89
C LEU A 149 -2.93 4.17 21.46
N LEU A 150 -2.10 5.18 21.24
CA LEU A 150 -1.44 5.43 19.95
C LEU A 150 -0.59 4.23 19.51
N LEU A 151 0.21 3.68 20.42
CA LEU A 151 1.01 2.47 20.17
C LEU A 151 0.13 1.24 19.90
N GLY A 152 -0.97 1.09 20.64
CA GLY A 152 -1.94 0.01 20.44
C GLY A 152 -2.64 0.10 19.08
N ILE A 153 -3.04 1.30 18.67
CA ILE A 153 -3.62 1.56 17.35
C ILE A 153 -2.59 1.25 16.25
N ILE A 154 -1.35 1.73 16.39
CA ILE A 154 -0.26 1.40 15.45
C ILE A 154 -0.07 -0.12 15.38
N ALA A 155 -0.03 -0.82 16.51
CA ALA A 155 0.15 -2.27 16.56
C ALA A 155 -1.03 -3.03 15.91
N VAL A 156 -2.27 -2.62 16.13
CA VAL A 156 -3.46 -3.21 15.49
C VAL A 156 -3.43 -2.95 13.98
N VAL A 157 -3.07 -1.75 13.56
CA VAL A 157 -2.96 -1.38 12.13
C VAL A 157 -1.84 -2.17 11.44
N LEU A 158 -0.67 -2.30 12.08
CA LEU A 158 0.42 -3.15 11.62
C LEU A 158 0.01 -4.63 11.60
N GLY A 159 -0.76 -5.08 12.59
CA GLY A 159 -1.30 -6.44 12.68
C GLY A 159 -2.27 -6.75 11.55
N ILE A 160 -3.25 -5.88 11.29
CA ILE A 160 -4.21 -6.02 10.20
C ILE A 160 -3.52 -5.87 8.84
N GLY A 161 -2.60 -4.92 8.69
CA GLY A 161 -1.82 -4.73 7.47
C GLY A 161 -0.96 -5.95 7.14
N SER A 162 -0.23 -6.48 8.14
CA SER A 162 0.57 -7.69 7.98
C SER A 162 -0.27 -8.95 7.74
N TYR A 163 -1.44 -9.06 8.36
CA TYR A 163 -2.40 -10.14 8.09
C TYR A 163 -3.00 -10.03 6.69
N GLY A 164 -3.35 -8.82 6.24
CA GLY A 164 -3.83 -8.55 4.89
C GLY A 164 -2.80 -8.86 3.81
N VAL A 165 -1.53 -8.53 4.05
CA VAL A 165 -0.40 -8.95 3.18
C VAL A 165 -0.27 -10.47 3.13
N ARG A 166 -0.51 -11.17 4.24
CA ARG A 166 -0.49 -12.65 4.30
C ARG A 166 -1.72 -13.31 3.68
N LEU A 167 -2.85 -12.61 3.60
CA LEU A 167 -4.11 -13.09 3.01
C LEU A 167 -4.18 -12.91 1.49
N ARG A 168 -3.42 -11.98 0.91
CA ARG A 168 -3.24 -11.93 -0.54
C ARG A 168 -2.36 -13.11 -0.94
N HIS A 169 -2.88 -13.93 -1.86
CA HIS A 169 -2.46 -15.29 -2.19
C HIS A 169 -1.02 -15.62 -1.78
N PRO A 170 -0.82 -16.63 -0.93
CA PRO A 170 0.52 -16.92 -0.46
C PRO A 170 1.41 -17.31 -1.64
N ASN A 171 2.56 -16.64 -1.75
CA ASN A 171 3.69 -17.05 -2.59
C ASN A 171 4.00 -18.51 -2.24
N HIS A 172 3.44 -19.42 -3.01
CA HIS A 172 3.56 -20.86 -2.81
C HIS A 172 4.19 -21.45 -4.06
N GLY A 173 5.44 -21.87 -3.88
CA GLY A 173 6.11 -22.82 -4.74
C GLY A 173 5.47 -24.19 -4.53
N TYR A 174 4.74 -24.68 -5.52
CA TYR A 174 4.25 -26.06 -5.54
C TYR A 174 5.23 -26.90 -6.35
N HIS A 175 5.66 -28.02 -5.78
CA HIS A 175 6.39 -29.05 -6.52
C HIS A 175 5.39 -30.09 -6.99
N THR A 176 5.28 -30.27 -8.30
CA THR A 176 4.38 -31.23 -8.94
C THR A 176 5.11 -32.00 -10.05
N THR A 177 4.50 -33.09 -10.47
CA THR A 177 4.88 -33.85 -11.67
C THR A 177 4.26 -33.20 -12.93
N SER A 178 4.85 -33.44 -14.10
CA SER A 178 4.45 -32.88 -15.41
C SER A 178 2.96 -33.00 -15.75
N LEU A 179 2.28 -34.04 -15.25
CA LEU A 179 0.86 -34.31 -15.51
C LEU A 179 -0.14 -33.26 -14.98
N ILE A 180 0.26 -32.37 -14.07
CA ILE A 180 -0.65 -31.41 -13.39
C ILE A 180 -0.30 -29.97 -13.76
N THR A 181 0.28 -29.75 -14.93
CA THR A 181 0.75 -28.42 -15.40
C THR A 181 -0.43 -27.67 -16.06
N PRO A 182 -1.09 -26.68 -15.42
CA PRO A 182 -2.23 -25.94 -15.99
C PRO A 182 -2.05 -25.24 -17.35
N SER A 183 -0.87 -25.24 -17.97
CA SER A 183 -0.64 -24.58 -19.26
C SER A 183 -0.80 -25.48 -20.49
N GLY A 184 -1.14 -26.76 -20.35
CA GLY A 184 -1.18 -27.70 -21.49
C GLY A 184 0.19 -27.91 -22.12
N TRP A 185 1.24 -27.75 -21.32
CA TRP A 185 2.63 -27.95 -21.73
C TRP A 185 3.03 -29.34 -21.29
N ASP A 186 2.64 -30.32 -22.09
CA ASP A 186 3.02 -31.71 -21.90
C ASP A 186 4.49 -31.86 -22.32
N ILE A 187 5.41 -31.38 -21.48
CA ILE A 187 6.78 -31.88 -21.52
C ILE A 187 6.69 -33.27 -20.89
N GLU A 188 6.44 -34.28 -21.72
CA GLU A 188 6.13 -35.66 -21.32
C GLU A 188 7.16 -36.25 -20.34
N ASN A 189 8.38 -35.68 -20.30
CA ASN A 189 9.48 -36.15 -19.45
C ASN A 189 9.93 -35.15 -18.35
N ALA A 190 9.18 -34.09 -18.07
CA ALA A 190 9.55 -33.14 -17.02
C ALA A 190 9.39 -33.77 -15.61
N THR A 191 10.50 -33.93 -14.90
CA THR A 191 10.56 -34.70 -13.64
C THR A 191 10.30 -33.86 -12.38
N LEU A 192 10.57 -32.56 -12.41
CA LEU A 192 10.40 -31.65 -11.27
C LEU A 192 9.81 -30.33 -11.72
N VAL A 193 8.49 -30.20 -11.73
CA VAL A 193 7.83 -28.94 -12.06
C VAL A 193 7.60 -28.15 -10.77
N SER A 194 8.31 -27.04 -10.62
CA SER A 194 8.06 -26.07 -9.57
C SER A 194 7.25 -24.92 -10.15
N TYR A 195 6.07 -24.65 -9.60
CA TYR A 195 5.23 -23.53 -9.98
C TYR A 195 5.23 -22.47 -8.88
N PHE A 196 5.55 -21.23 -9.23
CA PHE A 196 5.50 -20.08 -8.33
C PHE A 196 4.52 -19.06 -8.90
N HIS A 197 3.45 -18.81 -8.14
CA HIS A 197 2.50 -17.74 -8.44
C HIS A 197 2.93 -16.48 -7.71
N ASP A 198 3.30 -15.45 -8.47
CA ASP A 198 3.58 -14.10 -7.95
C ASP A 198 2.53 -13.12 -8.48
N PHE A 199 2.41 -11.95 -7.85
CA PHE A 199 1.43 -10.90 -8.16
C PHE A 199 1.44 -10.46 -9.63
N ASP A 200 2.62 -10.45 -10.26
CA ASP A 200 2.80 -9.97 -11.64
C ASP A 200 3.13 -11.09 -12.64
N TYR A 201 3.43 -12.32 -12.17
CA TYR A 201 3.95 -13.38 -13.03
C TYR A 201 3.50 -14.79 -12.65
N HIS A 202 3.23 -15.60 -13.67
CA HIS A 202 3.31 -17.05 -13.58
C HIS A 202 4.74 -17.50 -13.86
N ARG A 203 5.33 -18.27 -12.93
CA ARG A 203 6.69 -18.79 -13.08
C ARG A 203 6.73 -20.29 -12.91
N TRP A 204 7.52 -20.94 -13.76
CA TRP A 204 7.70 -22.38 -13.74
C TRP A 204 9.16 -22.72 -13.91
N GLU A 205 9.60 -23.71 -13.17
CA GLU A 205 10.91 -24.33 -13.32
C GLU A 205 10.71 -25.83 -13.52
N PHE A 206 11.36 -26.41 -14.53
CA PHE A 206 11.31 -27.83 -14.80
C PHE A 206 12.68 -28.41 -15.15
N SER A 207 12.89 -29.69 -14.86
CA SER A 207 14.08 -30.44 -15.27
C SER A 207 13.78 -31.35 -16.46
N CYS A 208 14.59 -31.23 -17.50
CA CYS A 208 14.59 -32.11 -18.68
C CYS A 208 15.96 -32.06 -19.35
N THR A 209 16.27 -33.06 -20.17
CA THR A 209 17.48 -33.03 -21.00
C THR A 209 17.35 -32.03 -22.14
N GLU A 210 18.46 -31.64 -22.76
CA GLU A 210 18.42 -30.68 -23.87
C GLU A 210 17.72 -31.26 -25.10
N GLU A 211 17.90 -32.54 -25.35
CA GLU A 211 17.27 -33.24 -26.48
C GLU A 211 15.74 -33.30 -26.31
N GLU A 212 15.27 -33.64 -25.10
CA GLU A 212 13.83 -33.63 -24.78
C GLU A 212 13.23 -32.23 -24.86
N PHE A 213 13.97 -31.22 -24.37
CA PHE A 213 13.55 -29.83 -24.44
C PHE A 213 13.37 -29.36 -25.88
N LEU A 214 14.37 -29.61 -26.75
CA LEU A 214 14.32 -29.20 -28.15
C LEU A 214 13.25 -29.97 -28.93
N ALA A 215 13.12 -31.28 -28.71
CA ALA A 215 12.10 -32.11 -29.36
C ALA A 215 10.67 -31.64 -29.02
N SER A 216 10.42 -31.26 -27.76
CA SER A 216 9.12 -30.73 -27.33
C SER A 216 8.83 -29.32 -27.86
N TRP A 217 9.85 -28.50 -28.06
CA TRP A 217 9.67 -27.09 -28.43
C TRP A 217 9.58 -26.85 -29.93
N GLU A 218 10.33 -27.59 -30.75
CA GLU A 218 10.40 -27.41 -32.21
C GLU A 218 9.05 -27.62 -32.91
N SER A 219 8.11 -28.35 -32.30
CA SER A 219 6.80 -28.65 -32.88
C SER A 219 5.72 -27.60 -32.66
N SER A 220 5.87 -26.69 -31.67
CA SER A 220 4.68 -26.03 -31.09
C SER A 220 4.83 -24.55 -30.74
N TYR A 221 6.03 -23.96 -30.80
CA TYR A 221 6.29 -22.65 -30.19
C TYR A 221 7.25 -21.73 -31.00
N PRO A 222 7.43 -20.45 -30.60
CA PRO A 222 8.33 -19.53 -31.30
C PRO A 222 9.76 -20.07 -31.39
N LYS A 223 10.47 -19.70 -32.48
CA LYS A 223 11.86 -20.12 -32.71
C LYS A 223 12.76 -19.80 -31.52
N LEU A 224 13.37 -20.83 -30.95
CA LEU A 224 14.43 -20.71 -29.94
C LEU A 224 15.66 -20.04 -30.54
N ARG A 225 16.37 -19.28 -29.72
CA ARG A 225 17.64 -18.65 -30.09
C ARG A 225 18.71 -19.03 -29.06
N PRO A 226 19.94 -19.31 -29.50
CA PRO A 226 21.06 -19.42 -28.57
C PRO A 226 21.20 -18.14 -27.75
N ILE A 227 21.48 -18.28 -26.46
CA ILE A 227 21.72 -17.15 -25.57
C ILE A 227 23.02 -16.46 -25.97
N ALA A 228 22.91 -15.33 -26.67
CA ALA A 228 24.05 -14.51 -27.08
C ALA A 228 24.48 -13.52 -25.98
N THR A 229 23.54 -13.10 -25.13
CA THR A 229 23.77 -12.21 -23.99
C THR A 229 23.22 -12.85 -22.73
N PRO A 230 23.88 -12.71 -21.56
CA PRO A 230 23.40 -13.34 -20.35
C PRO A 230 21.97 -12.94 -19.99
N VAL A 231 21.11 -13.93 -19.79
CA VAL A 231 19.71 -13.75 -19.39
C VAL A 231 19.59 -13.93 -17.89
N VAL A 232 18.89 -13.00 -17.24
CA VAL A 232 18.58 -13.10 -15.81
C VAL A 232 17.23 -13.82 -15.64
N VAL A 233 17.27 -14.92 -14.92
CA VAL A 233 16.09 -15.70 -14.52
C VAL A 233 15.99 -15.75 -13.00
N GLU A 234 14.84 -16.17 -12.51
CA GLU A 234 14.60 -16.34 -11.07
C GLU A 234 14.26 -17.80 -10.82
N LYS A 235 15.10 -18.45 -10.01
CA LYS A 235 15.02 -19.87 -9.64
C LYS A 235 14.17 -20.03 -8.39
N ILE A 236 13.36 -21.09 -8.32
CA ILE A 236 12.52 -21.38 -7.15
C ILE A 236 13.37 -22.20 -6.17
N THR A 237 13.76 -21.62 -5.04
CA THR A 237 14.68 -22.26 -4.06
C THR A 237 13.96 -22.90 -2.88
N ALA A 238 12.79 -22.38 -2.51
CA ALA A 238 11.92 -22.97 -1.51
C ALA A 238 10.46 -22.58 -1.81
N SER A 239 9.51 -23.14 -1.06
CA SER A 239 8.07 -22.90 -1.23
C SER A 239 7.65 -21.43 -1.14
N ARG A 240 8.54 -20.49 -0.77
CA ARG A 240 8.25 -19.05 -0.64
C ARG A 240 9.37 -18.13 -1.14
N SER A 241 10.42 -18.64 -1.78
CA SER A 241 11.60 -17.84 -2.14
C SER A 241 12.05 -18.06 -3.57
N LEU A 242 12.55 -16.97 -4.16
CA LEU A 242 13.15 -16.92 -5.48
C LEU A 242 14.60 -16.46 -5.34
N GLU A 243 15.49 -17.04 -6.13
CA GLU A 243 16.89 -16.64 -6.23
C GLU A 243 17.20 -16.17 -7.65
N THR A 244 17.80 -14.99 -7.78
CA THR A 244 18.21 -14.48 -9.09
C THR A 244 19.41 -15.26 -9.61
N LYS A 245 19.29 -15.83 -10.81
CA LYS A 245 20.33 -16.58 -11.49
C LYS A 245 20.61 -15.97 -12.87
N LYS A 246 21.88 -15.92 -13.25
CA LYS A 246 22.33 -15.46 -14.56
C LYS A 246 22.68 -16.67 -15.42
N ILE A 247 22.01 -16.84 -16.55
CA ILE A 247 22.25 -17.90 -17.53
C ILE A 247 23.04 -17.31 -18.70
N THR A 248 24.14 -17.95 -19.05
CA THR A 248 25.01 -17.56 -20.15
C THR A 248 25.10 -18.60 -21.27
N ASN A 249 24.52 -19.79 -21.05
CA ASN A 249 24.62 -20.93 -21.96
C ASN A 249 23.27 -21.66 -22.04
N GLY A 250 22.69 -21.73 -23.23
CA GLY A 250 21.42 -22.40 -23.48
C GLY A 250 20.55 -21.66 -24.49
N TRP A 251 19.23 -21.73 -24.31
CA TRP A 251 18.25 -21.25 -25.28
C TRP A 251 17.29 -20.25 -24.67
N ASP A 252 16.87 -19.24 -25.42
CA ASP A 252 15.85 -18.26 -25.02
C ASP A 252 14.91 -17.95 -26.18
N THR A 253 13.64 -17.73 -25.88
CA THR A 253 12.65 -17.30 -26.89
C THR A 253 12.67 -15.79 -27.13
N GLY A 254 13.28 -15.03 -26.20
CA GLY A 254 13.06 -13.61 -26.07
C GLY A 254 11.62 -13.29 -25.63
N PRO A 255 11.25 -12.00 -25.57
CA PRO A 255 9.88 -11.58 -25.27
C PRO A 255 8.95 -11.99 -26.42
N THR A 256 7.91 -12.75 -26.11
CA THR A 256 6.90 -13.16 -27.09
C THR A 256 5.64 -12.29 -27.01
N LYS A 257 4.86 -12.25 -28.10
CA LYS A 257 3.58 -11.52 -28.14
C LYS A 257 2.53 -12.08 -27.18
N SER A 258 2.63 -13.34 -26.77
CA SER A 258 1.72 -13.97 -25.82
C SER A 258 2.09 -13.70 -24.36
N GLY A 259 3.15 -12.92 -24.12
CA GLY A 259 3.65 -12.60 -22.78
C GLY A 259 4.46 -13.73 -22.13
N TRP A 260 4.51 -14.93 -22.73
CA TRP A 260 5.34 -16.03 -22.27
C TRP A 260 6.79 -15.86 -22.71
N GLN A 261 7.74 -16.15 -21.84
CA GLN A 261 9.16 -16.24 -22.17
C GLN A 261 9.74 -17.50 -21.57
N MET A 262 10.43 -18.28 -22.41
CA MET A 262 11.10 -19.50 -22.04
C MET A 262 12.61 -19.32 -22.12
N THR A 263 13.32 -19.75 -21.08
CA THR A 263 14.77 -19.81 -21.05
C THR A 263 15.20 -21.19 -20.56
N TYR A 264 16.10 -21.86 -21.28
CA TYR A 264 16.68 -23.14 -20.89
C TYR A 264 18.16 -22.98 -20.57
N ASP A 265 18.60 -23.48 -19.41
CA ASP A 265 19.99 -23.51 -18.98
C ASP A 265 20.61 -24.88 -19.26
N ARG A 266 21.55 -24.91 -20.21
CA ARG A 266 22.25 -26.13 -20.60
C ARG A 266 23.13 -26.68 -19.47
N ASN A 267 23.69 -25.82 -18.62
CA ASN A 267 24.61 -26.26 -17.57
C ASN A 267 23.91 -26.99 -16.43
N THR A 268 22.64 -26.65 -16.18
CA THR A 268 21.86 -27.24 -15.08
C THR A 268 20.71 -28.12 -15.55
N HIS A 269 20.49 -28.26 -16.85
CA HIS A 269 19.37 -29.01 -17.43
C HIS A 269 18.02 -28.55 -16.87
N ARG A 270 17.82 -27.23 -16.84
CA ARG A 270 16.63 -26.58 -16.26
C ARG A 270 15.99 -25.63 -17.26
N GLY A 271 14.68 -25.78 -17.46
CA GLY A 271 13.84 -24.83 -18.17
C GLY A 271 13.15 -23.89 -17.20
N PHE A 272 13.07 -22.62 -17.58
CA PHE A 272 12.45 -21.53 -16.84
C PHE A 272 11.41 -20.87 -17.72
N LEU A 273 10.16 -20.93 -17.31
CA LEU A 273 9.06 -20.27 -17.98
C LEU A 273 8.55 -19.12 -17.13
N ARG A 274 8.36 -17.96 -17.76
CA ARG A 274 7.66 -16.82 -17.15
C ARG A 274 6.57 -16.29 -18.05
N ARG A 275 5.45 -15.87 -17.48
CA ARG A 275 4.47 -15.00 -18.15
C ARG A 275 4.06 -13.88 -17.25
N LYS A 276 4.04 -12.67 -17.81
CA LYS A 276 3.45 -11.52 -17.13
C LYS A 276 1.93 -11.65 -17.10
N LEU A 277 1.34 -11.43 -15.95
CA LEU A 277 -0.11 -11.31 -15.78
C LEU A 277 -0.53 -9.90 -16.23
N ASP A 278 -1.52 -9.83 -17.10
CA ASP A 278 -2.12 -8.58 -17.58
C ASP A 278 -3.21 -8.08 -16.61
#